data_AF-A0A1I6V7N3-F1
#
_entry.id   AF-A0A1I6V7N3-F1
#
_cell.length_a   1.000
_cell.length_b   1.000
_cell.length_c   1.000
_cell.angle_alpha   90.00
_cell.angle_beta   90.00
_cell.angle_gamma   90.00
#
_symmetry.space_group_name_H-M   'P 1'
#
loop_
_entity.id
_entity.type
_entity.pdbx_description
1 polymer ?
#
loop_
_entity_poly.entity_id
_entity_poly.type
_entity_poly.pdbx_seq_one_letter_code
_entity_poly.pdbx_strand_id
1 'polypeptide(L)'
;MALSRRTGARLQANIWPGFVDAMTGLLLVLMFVLTIFMVIQFVLRETITGQETELNSLSGELAALAQALGVQERENTALTNQLGELEATLSDNATQMAEQQSIITALTAQRDEQQGRIASFEEQVASLIAQRDGAQQTITELTAEKNELTSDRDALQTALASARTEMDDQAEAARLAAAQREAMEALIADLRSKNSEQEVQLGGLSAQVDALEQDLTDEEQRRLAESEAAAALRKRLEGAQAELTAMTLSLEQQRKQAEDTLTLLAAAREGESELNARLAAALAADNSNELEARIVALESELTEAQQSGDTAQGQLASLRSDLATARAERDAAQVKLAEALAAQSDVQLDARQVRDRLAAALAAKAEAEAKLAEGLSDDERQQALLAQARKELEASDDRASAAQKQSELLNQQVAALRTQLSQLQGLLDDSREKDAEAQVQIQNLGSDLNAALARVAAEERKRRQLEEAERKRLEAQAQDLERYRSEFFGRLREVIGQQEGVRIEGDRFVFSSEVLFPPGGATLSAVGEGEISKVAGLIRTIAQDIPPGINWILRVDGHTDDTPLRPGAPFADNWELSQARALSVVRYMVDNEGIPPQRLAANGFGEFQPINPADTEAARAQNRRIELKLTEK
;
A
#
# COMPACT_ATOMS: atom_id res chain seq x y z
N MET A 1 73.21 -177.36 -14.70
CA MET A 1 72.30 -178.51 -14.90
C MET A 1 71.21 -178.08 -15.87
N ALA A 2 70.72 -178.98 -16.74
CA ALA A 2 69.54 -178.83 -17.64
C ALA A 2 69.60 -177.63 -18.65
N LEU A 3 69.12 -177.65 -19.91
CA LEU A 3 68.03 -178.38 -20.63
C LEU A 3 66.62 -177.95 -20.18
N SER A 4 65.61 -177.73 -21.04
CA SER A 4 65.46 -178.11 -22.46
C SER A 4 64.65 -177.10 -23.32
N ARG A 5 64.80 -177.24 -24.64
CA ARG A 5 64.25 -176.44 -25.77
C ARG A 5 62.75 -176.67 -26.06
N ARG A 6 62.07 -175.64 -26.62
CA ARG A 6 61.11 -175.62 -27.78
C ARG A 6 60.31 -174.29 -27.79
N THR A 7 59.82 -173.68 -28.88
CA THR A 7 60.06 -173.70 -30.36
C THR A 7 59.46 -172.39 -30.95
N GLY A 8 59.80 -171.85 -32.14
CA GLY A 8 60.82 -172.27 -33.11
C GLY A 8 60.60 -171.86 -34.59
N ALA A 9 59.91 -170.75 -34.91
CA ALA A 9 59.58 -170.33 -36.30
C ALA A 9 60.50 -169.21 -36.85
N ARG A 10 60.66 -169.13 -38.18
CA ARG A 10 61.42 -168.09 -38.90
C ARG A 10 60.54 -167.41 -39.96
N LEU A 11 60.65 -166.08 -40.09
CA LEU A 11 60.25 -165.30 -41.26
C LEU A 11 61.19 -164.07 -41.36
N GLN A 12 61.55 -163.67 -42.58
CA GLN A 12 62.26 -162.42 -42.87
C GLN A 12 61.31 -161.47 -43.62
N ALA A 13 61.33 -160.18 -43.28
CA ALA A 13 60.65 -159.12 -44.02
C ALA A 13 61.45 -157.82 -43.93
N ASN A 14 61.45 -157.03 -45.01
CA ASN A 14 62.24 -155.79 -45.10
C ASN A 14 61.51 -154.60 -44.45
N ILE A 15 62.24 -153.76 -43.71
CA ILE A 15 61.69 -152.63 -42.94
C ILE A 15 62.13 -151.27 -43.56
N TRP A 16 62.09 -151.16 -44.89
CA TRP A 16 62.66 -150.02 -45.63
C TRP A 16 61.70 -149.10 -46.44
N PRO A 17 60.40 -148.98 -46.11
CA PRO A 17 59.59 -147.85 -46.62
C PRO A 17 59.21 -146.80 -45.56
N GLY A 18 59.25 -147.10 -44.26
CA GLY A 18 58.59 -146.30 -43.22
C GLY A 18 59.26 -144.99 -42.78
N PHE A 19 60.54 -144.77 -43.09
CA PHE A 19 61.29 -143.60 -42.56
C PHE A 19 61.07 -142.31 -43.37
N VAL A 20 60.82 -142.43 -44.68
CA VAL A 20 60.64 -141.25 -45.56
C VAL A 20 59.35 -140.51 -45.21
N ASP A 21 58.26 -141.27 -45.04
CA ASP A 21 56.92 -140.76 -44.73
C ASP A 21 56.90 -139.94 -43.42
N ALA A 22 57.62 -140.43 -42.41
CA ALA A 22 57.80 -139.73 -41.13
C ALA A 22 58.51 -138.38 -41.27
N MET A 23 59.54 -138.27 -42.13
CA MET A 23 60.23 -137.00 -42.36
C MET A 23 59.40 -136.03 -43.21
N THR A 24 58.67 -136.50 -44.23
CA THR A 24 57.76 -135.64 -45.00
C THR A 24 56.58 -135.15 -44.16
N GLY A 25 56.03 -135.99 -43.28
CA GLY A 25 55.02 -135.59 -42.31
C GLY A 25 55.52 -134.52 -41.34
N LEU A 26 56.73 -134.66 -40.80
CA LEU A 26 57.32 -133.68 -39.87
C LEU A 26 57.62 -132.33 -40.57
N LEU A 27 58.08 -132.35 -41.83
CA LEU A 27 58.23 -131.14 -42.65
C LEU A 27 56.90 -130.46 -42.97
N LEU A 28 55.86 -131.22 -43.31
CA LEU A 28 54.51 -130.69 -43.53
C LEU A 28 53.93 -130.07 -42.26
N VAL A 29 54.08 -130.71 -41.09
CA VAL A 29 53.65 -130.15 -39.80
C VAL A 29 54.43 -128.87 -39.48
N LEU A 30 55.74 -128.81 -39.72
CA LEU A 30 56.54 -127.59 -39.51
C LEU A 30 56.08 -126.44 -40.42
N MET A 31 55.84 -126.72 -41.70
CA MET A 31 55.29 -125.73 -42.65
C MET A 31 53.87 -125.29 -42.29
N PHE A 32 53.03 -126.20 -41.83
CA PHE A 32 51.67 -125.90 -41.37
C PHE A 32 51.67 -125.02 -40.11
N VAL A 33 52.53 -125.31 -39.13
CA VAL A 33 52.71 -124.46 -37.94
C VAL A 33 53.28 -123.10 -38.29
N LEU A 34 54.25 -123.03 -39.22
CA LEU A 34 54.81 -121.74 -39.68
C LEU A 34 53.81 -120.91 -40.49
N THR A 35 52.97 -121.53 -41.33
CA THR A 35 51.91 -120.81 -42.06
C THR A 35 50.78 -120.38 -41.15
N ILE A 36 50.36 -121.21 -40.19
CA ILE A 36 49.43 -120.79 -39.12
C ILE A 36 50.02 -119.62 -38.33
N PHE A 37 51.29 -119.69 -37.92
CA PHE A 37 51.93 -118.59 -37.20
C PHE A 37 52.03 -117.32 -38.06
N MET A 38 52.37 -117.44 -39.35
CA MET A 38 52.44 -116.29 -40.25
C MET A 38 51.05 -115.67 -40.52
N VAL A 39 49.99 -116.48 -40.64
CA VAL A 39 48.61 -115.99 -40.76
C VAL A 39 48.16 -115.33 -39.46
N ILE A 40 48.44 -115.91 -38.30
CA ILE A 40 48.16 -115.30 -36.99
C ILE A 40 48.93 -113.97 -36.82
N GLN A 41 50.20 -113.91 -37.22
CA GLN A 41 50.99 -112.67 -37.20
C GLN A 41 50.52 -111.63 -38.21
N PHE A 42 50.04 -112.06 -39.38
CA PHE A 42 49.45 -111.16 -40.38
C PHE A 42 48.14 -110.58 -39.87
N VAL A 43 47.21 -111.42 -39.40
CA VAL A 43 45.93 -110.99 -38.82
C VAL A 43 46.16 -110.12 -37.59
N LEU A 44 47.08 -110.46 -36.68
CA LEU A 44 47.43 -109.61 -35.54
C LEU A 44 48.00 -108.26 -35.97
N ARG A 45 48.86 -108.22 -37.00
CA ARG A 45 49.36 -106.96 -37.55
C ARG A 45 48.23 -106.12 -38.16
N GLU A 46 47.36 -106.75 -38.94
CA GLU A 46 46.25 -106.09 -39.61
C GLU A 46 45.22 -105.54 -38.60
N THR A 47 44.89 -106.30 -37.55
CA THR A 47 44.04 -105.80 -36.45
C THR A 47 44.73 -104.72 -35.63
N ILE A 48 46.03 -104.84 -35.31
CA ILE A 48 46.76 -103.81 -34.55
C ILE A 48 46.88 -102.51 -35.35
N THR A 49 47.24 -102.56 -36.64
CA THR A 49 47.33 -101.36 -37.49
C THR A 49 45.96 -100.77 -37.80
N GLY A 50 44.91 -101.60 -37.89
CA GLY A 50 43.52 -101.13 -37.92
C GLY A 50 43.14 -100.37 -36.65
N GLN A 51 43.34 -100.97 -35.49
CA GLN A 51 43.10 -100.37 -34.17
C GLN A 51 43.94 -99.11 -33.93
N GLU A 52 45.19 -99.07 -34.40
CA GLU A 52 46.06 -97.89 -34.34
C GLU A 52 45.52 -96.76 -35.23
N THR A 53 44.99 -97.08 -36.42
CA THR A 53 44.36 -96.09 -37.31
C THR A 53 43.06 -95.55 -36.71
N GLU A 54 42.23 -96.43 -36.14
CA GLU A 54 40.98 -96.09 -35.46
C GLU A 54 41.23 -95.23 -34.21
N LEU A 55 42.20 -95.60 -33.37
CA LEU A 55 42.64 -94.81 -32.21
C LEU A 55 43.16 -93.42 -32.62
N ASN A 56 43.89 -93.31 -33.72
CA ASN A 56 44.33 -92.01 -34.24
C ASN A 56 43.14 -91.16 -34.73
N SER A 57 42.14 -91.76 -35.37
CA SER A 57 40.91 -91.05 -35.77
C SER A 57 40.10 -90.58 -34.56
N LEU A 58 39.86 -91.47 -33.58
CA LEU A 58 39.18 -91.16 -32.32
C LEU A 58 39.93 -90.10 -31.51
N SER A 59 41.26 -90.12 -31.50
CA SER A 59 42.08 -89.09 -30.86
C SER A 59 41.96 -87.73 -31.57
N GLY A 60 41.87 -87.73 -32.91
CA GLY A 60 41.59 -86.53 -33.71
C GLY A 60 40.19 -85.95 -33.47
N GLU A 61 39.16 -86.78 -33.44
CA GLU A 61 37.79 -86.39 -33.08
C GLU A 61 37.71 -85.83 -31.66
N LEU A 62 38.34 -86.50 -30.70
CA LEU A 62 38.39 -86.06 -29.30
C LEU A 62 39.12 -84.73 -29.15
N ALA A 63 40.22 -84.52 -29.88
CA ALA A 63 40.93 -83.24 -29.92
C ALA A 63 40.09 -82.12 -30.54
N ALA A 64 39.38 -82.40 -31.63
CA ALA A 64 38.48 -81.43 -32.27
C ALA A 64 37.29 -81.07 -31.37
N LEU A 65 36.69 -82.06 -30.69
CA LEU A 65 35.63 -81.84 -29.71
C LEU A 65 36.12 -81.04 -28.50
N ALA A 66 37.29 -81.35 -27.95
CA ALA A 66 37.90 -80.60 -26.86
C ALA A 66 38.22 -79.16 -27.27
N GLN A 67 38.69 -78.94 -28.51
CA GLN A 67 38.93 -77.60 -29.05
C GLN A 67 37.63 -76.81 -29.25
N ALA A 68 36.56 -77.45 -29.74
CA ALA A 68 35.25 -76.81 -29.92
C ALA A 68 34.59 -76.47 -28.57
N LEU A 69 34.62 -77.39 -27.61
CA LEU A 69 34.17 -77.16 -26.23
C LEU A 69 34.95 -76.00 -25.59
N GLY A 70 36.29 -76.02 -25.70
CA GLY A 70 37.15 -74.95 -25.23
C GLY A 70 37.02 -73.63 -26.01
N VAL A 71 36.29 -73.56 -27.12
CA VAL A 71 35.82 -72.29 -27.71
C VAL A 71 34.50 -71.86 -27.06
N GLN A 72 33.52 -72.76 -26.96
CA GLN A 72 32.22 -72.47 -26.34
C GLN A 72 32.33 -72.06 -24.86
N GLU A 73 33.20 -72.68 -24.08
CA GLU A 73 33.48 -72.27 -22.69
C GLU A 73 34.05 -70.85 -22.61
N ARG A 74 34.90 -70.44 -23.57
CA ARG A 74 35.43 -69.07 -23.65
C ARG A 74 34.39 -68.06 -24.10
N GLU A 75 33.54 -68.40 -25.07
CA GLU A 75 32.41 -67.56 -25.49
C GLU A 75 31.40 -67.37 -24.35
N ASN A 76 31.03 -68.45 -23.65
CA ASN A 76 30.12 -68.39 -22.50
C ASN A 76 30.72 -67.59 -21.33
N THR A 77 32.02 -67.76 -21.05
CA THR A 77 32.74 -66.94 -20.06
C THR A 77 32.75 -65.45 -20.46
N ALA A 78 32.96 -65.14 -21.74
CA ALA A 78 32.93 -63.76 -22.24
C ALA A 78 31.52 -63.14 -22.14
N LEU A 79 30.47 -63.90 -22.49
CA LEU A 79 29.08 -63.48 -22.35
C LEU A 79 28.69 -63.27 -20.87
N THR A 80 29.12 -64.16 -19.98
CA THR A 80 28.90 -64.04 -18.52
C THR A 80 29.57 -62.76 -17.98
N ASN A 81 30.80 -62.47 -18.40
CA ASN A 81 31.50 -61.24 -18.01
C ASN A 81 30.78 -59.98 -18.55
N GLN A 82 30.32 -60.00 -19.81
CA GLN A 82 29.56 -58.90 -20.42
C GLN A 82 28.20 -58.67 -19.73
N LEU A 83 27.53 -59.74 -19.28
CA LEU A 83 26.30 -59.63 -18.49
C LEU A 83 26.57 -58.99 -17.13
N GLY A 84 27.64 -59.38 -16.44
CA GLY A 84 28.04 -58.76 -15.17
C GLY A 84 28.44 -57.28 -15.31
N GLU A 85 29.15 -56.92 -16.38
CA GLU A 85 29.50 -55.53 -16.71
C GLU A 85 28.24 -54.68 -17.00
N LEU A 86 27.27 -55.24 -17.72
CA LEU A 86 25.99 -54.58 -18.01
C LEU A 86 25.09 -54.46 -16.77
N GLU A 87 25.05 -55.47 -15.90
CA GLU A 87 24.28 -55.46 -14.66
C GLU A 87 24.85 -54.46 -13.64
N ALA A 88 26.19 -54.36 -13.53
CA ALA A 88 26.85 -53.30 -12.77
C ALA A 88 26.52 -51.91 -13.34
N THR A 89 26.62 -51.73 -14.67
CA THR A 89 26.29 -50.46 -15.35
C THR A 89 24.83 -50.05 -15.12
N LEU A 90 23.88 -51.00 -15.14
CA LEU A 90 22.47 -50.77 -14.82
C LEU A 90 22.25 -50.37 -13.36
N SER A 91 22.96 -51.00 -12.42
CA SER A 91 22.92 -50.66 -10.99
C SER A 91 23.47 -49.25 -10.71
N ASP A 92 24.57 -48.88 -11.35
CA ASP A 92 25.17 -47.55 -11.23
C ASP A 92 24.25 -46.47 -11.83
N ASN A 93 23.68 -46.72 -13.02
CA ASN A 93 22.69 -45.84 -13.64
C ASN A 93 21.45 -45.66 -12.75
N ALA A 94 20.91 -46.73 -12.18
CA ALA A 94 19.76 -46.67 -11.28
C ALA A 94 20.06 -45.88 -9.99
N THR A 95 21.28 -45.99 -9.47
CA THR A 95 21.75 -45.22 -8.30
C THR A 95 21.85 -43.74 -8.63
N GLN A 96 22.49 -43.37 -9.75
CA GLN A 96 22.59 -41.98 -10.21
C GLN A 96 21.22 -41.35 -10.46
N MET A 97 20.26 -42.11 -11.01
CA MET A 97 18.88 -41.65 -11.19
C MET A 97 18.17 -41.37 -9.86
N ALA A 98 18.40 -42.19 -8.83
CA ALA A 98 17.84 -41.97 -7.49
C ALA A 98 18.45 -40.72 -6.82
N GLU A 99 19.76 -40.48 -6.98
CA GLU A 99 20.43 -39.27 -6.54
C GLU A 99 19.89 -38.02 -7.27
N GLN A 100 19.78 -38.06 -8.60
CA GLN A 100 19.19 -36.97 -9.39
C GLN A 100 17.74 -36.67 -8.96
N GLN A 101 16.90 -37.69 -8.77
CA GLN A 101 15.52 -37.49 -8.29
C GLN A 101 15.48 -36.88 -6.87
N SER A 102 16.43 -37.24 -6.00
CA SER A 102 16.57 -36.62 -4.67
C SER A 102 16.93 -35.13 -4.79
N ILE A 103 17.91 -34.79 -5.64
CA ILE A 103 18.31 -33.40 -5.90
C ILE A 103 17.16 -32.59 -6.52
N ILE A 104 16.45 -33.12 -7.51
CA ILE A 104 15.25 -32.49 -8.10
C ILE A 104 14.21 -32.20 -7.00
N THR A 105 13.96 -33.15 -6.10
CA THR A 105 12.98 -33.01 -5.02
C THR A 105 13.41 -31.94 -4.02
N ALA A 106 14.68 -31.91 -3.63
CA ALA A 106 15.24 -30.90 -2.73
C ALA A 106 15.22 -29.49 -3.34
N LEU A 107 15.64 -29.34 -4.60
CA LEU A 107 15.58 -28.06 -5.33
C LEU A 107 14.12 -27.61 -5.51
N THR A 108 13.19 -28.52 -5.80
CA THR A 108 11.77 -28.19 -5.93
C THR A 108 11.21 -27.64 -4.62
N ALA A 109 11.50 -28.29 -3.48
CA ALA A 109 11.08 -27.80 -2.17
C ALA A 109 11.73 -26.45 -1.80
N GLN A 110 13.00 -26.23 -2.15
CA GLN A 110 13.69 -24.95 -1.96
C GLN A 110 13.07 -23.83 -2.82
N ARG A 111 12.67 -24.14 -4.06
CA ARG A 111 11.99 -23.26 -5.02
C ARG A 111 10.57 -22.91 -4.51
N ASP A 112 9.82 -23.89 -4.02
CA ASP A 112 8.54 -23.65 -3.33
C ASP A 112 8.72 -22.74 -2.08
N GLU A 113 9.78 -22.93 -1.29
CA GLU A 113 10.08 -22.07 -0.14
C GLU A 113 10.46 -20.63 -0.55
N GLN A 114 11.27 -20.46 -1.61
CA GLN A 114 11.59 -19.12 -2.12
C GLN A 114 10.35 -18.42 -2.66
N GLN A 115 9.43 -19.12 -3.34
CA GLN A 115 8.17 -18.54 -3.80
C GLN A 115 7.27 -18.12 -2.64
N GLY A 116 7.25 -18.86 -1.52
CA GLY A 116 6.59 -18.43 -0.28
C GLY A 116 7.22 -17.17 0.33
N ARG A 117 8.55 -17.05 0.30
CA ARG A 117 9.28 -15.85 0.76
C ARG A 117 9.03 -14.64 -0.14
N ILE A 118 9.06 -14.84 -1.46
CA ILE A 118 8.74 -13.84 -2.51
C ILE A 118 7.33 -13.28 -2.27
N ALA A 119 6.31 -14.13 -2.10
CA ALA A 119 4.95 -13.69 -1.82
C ALA A 119 4.84 -12.87 -0.50
N SER A 120 5.56 -13.27 0.55
CA SER A 120 5.59 -12.50 1.80
C SER A 120 6.33 -11.16 1.67
N PHE A 121 7.38 -11.08 0.86
CA PHE A 121 8.03 -9.80 0.53
C PHE A 121 7.13 -8.91 -0.32
N GLU A 122 6.37 -9.46 -1.26
CA GLU A 122 5.37 -8.72 -2.05
C GLU A 122 4.25 -8.14 -1.17
N GLU A 123 3.75 -8.90 -0.19
CA GLU A 123 2.79 -8.41 0.82
C GLU A 123 3.39 -7.28 1.69
N GLN A 124 4.63 -7.44 2.16
CA GLN A 124 5.34 -6.40 2.92
C GLN A 124 5.56 -5.12 2.10
N VAL A 125 5.96 -5.26 0.82
CA VAL A 125 6.13 -4.14 -0.12
C VAL A 125 4.78 -3.45 -0.38
N ALA A 126 3.69 -4.19 -0.58
CA ALA A 126 2.35 -3.62 -0.74
C ALA A 126 1.89 -2.86 0.52
N SER A 127 2.14 -3.40 1.71
CA SER A 127 1.84 -2.75 3.00
C SER A 127 2.65 -1.46 3.19
N LEU A 128 3.95 -1.46 2.88
CA LEU A 128 4.80 -0.28 2.97
C LEU A 128 4.47 0.78 1.90
N ILE A 129 4.00 0.37 0.72
CA ILE A 129 3.42 1.28 -0.30
C ILE A 129 2.17 1.96 0.26
N ALA A 130 1.23 1.21 0.84
CA ALA A 130 0.02 1.77 1.43
C ALA A 130 0.33 2.73 2.60
N GLN A 131 1.29 2.40 3.45
CA GLN A 131 1.77 3.28 4.53
C GLN A 131 2.42 4.57 4.00
N ARG A 132 3.27 4.46 2.96
CA ARG A 132 3.87 5.60 2.26
C ARG A 132 2.82 6.52 1.67
N ASP A 133 1.81 5.96 1.01
CA ASP A 133 0.79 6.74 0.31
C ASP A 133 -0.20 7.40 1.29
N GLY A 134 -0.56 6.72 2.38
CA GLY A 134 -1.29 7.33 3.49
C GLY A 134 -0.51 8.49 4.14
N ALA A 135 0.79 8.31 4.40
CA ALA A 135 1.63 9.39 4.93
C ALA A 135 1.77 10.57 3.93
N GLN A 136 1.81 10.30 2.62
CA GLN A 136 1.78 11.35 1.59
C GLN A 136 0.44 12.09 1.52
N GLN A 137 -0.69 11.40 1.76
CA GLN A 137 -2.00 12.05 1.93
C GLN A 137 -1.99 12.97 3.15
N THR A 138 -1.56 12.49 4.32
CA THR A 138 -1.50 13.31 5.56
C THR A 138 -0.54 14.51 5.42
N ILE A 139 0.59 14.37 4.70
CA ILE A 139 1.46 15.51 4.34
C ILE A 139 0.69 16.56 3.52
N THR A 140 -0.16 16.12 2.58
CA THR A 140 -0.95 17.00 1.72
C THR A 140 -2.04 17.72 2.53
N GLU A 141 -2.74 16.99 3.41
CA GLU A 141 -3.75 17.51 4.33
C GLU A 141 -3.16 18.55 5.30
N LEU A 142 -2.04 18.23 5.98
CA LEU A 142 -1.33 19.16 6.86
C LEU A 142 -0.77 20.38 6.12
N THR A 143 -0.46 20.25 4.83
CA THR A 143 0.00 21.37 4.00
C THR A 143 -1.16 22.28 3.60
N ALA A 144 -2.35 21.73 3.37
CA ALA A 144 -3.58 22.52 3.20
C ALA A 144 -3.94 23.25 4.51
N GLU A 145 -3.98 22.54 5.64
CA GLU A 145 -4.25 23.11 6.98
C GLU A 145 -3.23 24.22 7.32
N LYS A 146 -1.93 23.99 7.08
CA LYS A 146 -0.91 25.02 7.28
C LYS A 146 -1.18 26.26 6.42
N ASN A 147 -1.56 26.09 5.16
CA ASN A 147 -1.83 27.21 4.26
C ASN A 147 -3.10 27.99 4.68
N GLU A 148 -4.13 27.29 5.17
CA GLU A 148 -5.34 27.89 5.74
C GLU A 148 -5.00 28.70 7.00
N LEU A 149 -4.29 28.11 7.97
CA LEU A 149 -3.80 28.79 9.18
C LEU A 149 -2.90 30.00 8.86
N THR A 150 -2.09 29.91 7.80
CA THR A 150 -1.26 31.03 7.32
C THR A 150 -2.13 32.15 6.75
N SER A 151 -3.17 31.81 5.98
CA SER A 151 -4.15 32.78 5.46
C SER A 151 -4.96 33.45 6.59
N ASP A 152 -5.42 32.67 7.57
CA ASP A 152 -6.12 33.17 8.75
C ASP A 152 -5.22 34.10 9.57
N ARG A 153 -3.95 33.73 9.76
CA ARG A 153 -2.95 34.59 10.42
C ARG A 153 -2.74 35.89 9.66
N ASP A 154 -2.53 35.84 8.34
CA ASP A 154 -2.26 37.04 7.54
C ASP A 154 -3.51 37.96 7.49
N ALA A 155 -4.71 37.39 7.50
CA ALA A 155 -5.97 38.11 7.65
C ALA A 155 -6.13 38.73 9.05
N LEU A 156 -5.86 37.99 10.13
CA LEU A 156 -5.85 38.49 11.51
C LEU A 156 -4.82 39.63 11.66
N GLN A 157 -3.61 39.46 11.13
CA GLN A 157 -2.55 40.47 11.17
C GLN A 157 -2.97 41.75 10.42
N THR A 158 -3.69 41.61 9.31
CA THR A 158 -4.26 42.74 8.56
C THR A 158 -5.35 43.45 9.36
N ALA A 159 -6.30 42.71 9.94
CA ALA A 159 -7.36 43.27 10.79
C ALA A 159 -6.78 43.99 12.04
N LEU A 160 -5.73 43.43 12.62
CA LEU A 160 -4.99 43.97 13.78
C LEU A 160 -4.19 45.23 13.41
N ALA A 161 -3.77 45.38 12.14
CA ALA A 161 -3.22 46.63 11.62
C ALA A 161 -4.32 47.69 11.45
N SER A 162 -5.45 47.35 10.82
CA SER A 162 -6.59 48.27 10.66
C SER A 162 -7.14 48.78 11.99
N ALA A 163 -7.36 47.88 12.96
CA ALA A 163 -7.86 48.25 14.28
C ALA A 163 -6.85 49.08 15.11
N ARG A 164 -5.55 49.01 14.81
CA ARG A 164 -4.56 49.94 15.39
C ARG A 164 -4.70 51.34 14.78
N THR A 165 -4.85 51.44 13.46
CA THR A 165 -5.08 52.74 12.79
C THR A 165 -6.38 53.38 13.28
N GLU A 166 -7.46 52.59 13.43
CA GLU A 166 -8.73 53.08 13.96
C GLU A 166 -8.62 53.57 15.42
N MET A 167 -7.85 52.87 16.27
CA MET A 167 -7.51 53.37 17.62
C MET A 167 -6.67 54.65 17.58
N ASP A 168 -5.66 54.75 16.71
CA ASP A 168 -4.80 55.94 16.60
C ASP A 168 -5.64 57.16 16.14
N ASP A 169 -6.55 56.98 15.18
CA ASP A 169 -7.51 57.98 14.72
C ASP A 169 -8.49 58.40 15.83
N GLN A 170 -9.05 57.43 16.58
CA GLN A 170 -9.93 57.71 17.73
C GLN A 170 -9.19 58.44 18.86
N ALA A 171 -7.93 58.08 19.14
CA ALA A 171 -7.10 58.74 20.12
C ALA A 171 -6.75 60.18 19.72
N GLU A 172 -6.54 60.47 18.43
CA GLU A 172 -6.40 61.84 17.93
C GLU A 172 -7.72 62.63 18.03
N ALA A 173 -8.85 62.02 17.67
CA ALA A 173 -10.17 62.63 17.86
C ALA A 173 -10.48 62.94 19.33
N ALA A 174 -10.13 62.05 20.26
CA ALA A 174 -10.28 62.26 21.70
C ALA A 174 -9.38 63.38 22.24
N ARG A 175 -8.13 63.50 21.76
CA ARG A 175 -7.24 64.64 22.06
C ARG A 175 -7.83 65.96 21.55
N LEU A 176 -8.37 65.95 20.33
CA LEU A 176 -8.99 67.13 19.72
C LEU A 176 -10.26 67.56 20.47
N ALA A 177 -11.10 66.61 20.91
CA ALA A 177 -12.25 66.87 21.77
C ALA A 177 -11.84 67.42 23.15
N ALA A 178 -10.78 66.87 23.76
CA ALA A 178 -10.23 67.38 25.02
C ALA A 178 -9.72 68.83 24.89
N ALA A 179 -8.99 69.14 23.81
CA ALA A 179 -8.52 70.49 23.52
C ALA A 179 -9.67 71.48 23.22
N GLN A 180 -10.72 71.03 22.51
CA GLN A 180 -11.95 71.81 22.32
C GLN A 180 -12.64 72.10 23.66
N ARG A 181 -12.72 71.12 24.56
CA ARG A 181 -13.27 71.31 25.91
C ARG A 181 -12.45 72.31 26.72
N GLU A 182 -11.12 72.22 26.71
CA GLU A 182 -10.24 73.20 27.40
C GLU A 182 -10.41 74.62 26.83
N ALA A 183 -10.53 74.77 25.51
CA ALA A 183 -10.85 76.04 24.87
C ALA A 183 -12.25 76.57 25.25
N MET A 184 -13.25 75.68 25.39
CA MET A 184 -14.58 76.04 25.87
C MET A 184 -14.59 76.40 27.37
N GLU A 185 -13.78 75.75 28.21
CA GLU A 185 -13.62 76.15 29.62
C GLU A 185 -12.95 77.51 29.76
N ALA A 186 -11.93 77.81 28.94
CA ALA A 186 -11.33 79.13 28.86
C ALA A 186 -12.34 80.20 28.40
N LEU A 187 -13.16 79.89 27.39
CA LEU A 187 -14.26 80.77 26.94
C LEU A 187 -15.35 80.96 28.00
N ILE A 188 -15.71 79.90 28.73
CA ILE A 188 -16.65 79.95 29.86
C ILE A 188 -16.09 80.82 31.00
N ALA A 189 -14.78 80.76 31.27
CA ALA A 189 -14.13 81.61 32.25
C ALA A 189 -14.09 83.09 31.82
N ASP A 190 -13.75 83.37 30.57
CA ASP A 190 -13.78 84.72 29.96
C ASP A 190 -15.21 85.32 29.97
N LEU A 191 -16.21 84.56 29.54
CA LEU A 191 -17.61 84.99 29.56
C LEU A 191 -18.15 85.19 30.99
N ARG A 192 -17.67 84.40 31.97
CA ARG A 192 -17.98 84.62 33.40
C ARG A 192 -17.33 85.89 33.94
N SER A 193 -16.07 86.17 33.58
CA SER A 193 -15.40 87.44 33.93
C SER A 193 -16.20 88.62 33.39
N LYS A 194 -16.49 88.61 32.09
CA LYS A 194 -17.28 89.66 31.41
C LYS A 194 -18.68 89.84 32.00
N ASN A 195 -19.39 88.76 32.30
CA ASN A 195 -20.68 88.85 32.99
C ASN A 195 -20.55 89.47 34.39
N SER A 196 -19.50 89.13 35.16
CA SER A 196 -19.27 89.74 36.47
C SER A 196 -18.86 91.22 36.38
N GLU A 197 -18.06 91.59 35.38
CA GLU A 197 -17.70 92.97 35.08
C GLU A 197 -18.93 93.79 34.67
N GLN A 198 -19.81 93.23 33.83
CA GLN A 198 -21.10 93.83 33.48
C GLN A 198 -22.06 93.93 34.67
N GLU A 199 -22.11 92.94 35.56
CA GLU A 199 -22.92 93.00 36.79
C GLU A 199 -22.42 94.09 37.75
N VAL A 200 -21.10 94.28 37.87
CA VAL A 200 -20.51 95.40 38.62
C VAL A 200 -20.81 96.75 37.94
N GLN A 201 -20.72 96.85 36.62
CA GLN A 201 -21.09 98.06 35.87
C GLN A 201 -22.58 98.40 36.01
N LEU A 202 -23.47 97.41 35.95
CA LEU A 202 -24.90 97.58 36.17
C LEU A 202 -25.23 98.03 37.60
N GLY A 203 -24.54 97.48 38.60
CA GLY A 203 -24.64 97.96 39.99
C GLY A 203 -24.18 99.42 40.14
N GLY A 204 -23.08 99.78 39.48
CA GLY A 204 -22.57 101.16 39.45
C GLY A 204 -23.52 102.14 38.73
N LEU A 205 -24.11 101.75 37.61
CA LEU A 205 -25.11 102.53 36.87
C LEU A 205 -26.42 102.66 37.67
N SER A 206 -26.87 101.59 38.35
CA SER A 206 -28.03 101.67 39.25
C SER A 206 -27.78 102.68 40.36
N ALA A 207 -26.65 102.61 41.05
CA ALA A 207 -26.31 103.56 42.11
C ALA A 207 -26.17 105.02 41.61
N GLN A 208 -25.84 105.24 40.34
CA GLN A 208 -25.86 106.57 39.72
C GLN A 208 -27.29 107.05 39.41
N VAL A 209 -28.17 106.16 38.95
CA VAL A 209 -29.62 106.45 38.78
C VAL A 209 -30.25 106.77 40.14
N ASP A 210 -30.05 105.92 41.15
CA ASP A 210 -30.56 106.10 42.51
C ASP A 210 -30.10 107.45 43.11
N ALA A 211 -28.82 107.81 42.91
CA ALA A 211 -28.27 109.08 43.37
C ALA A 211 -28.83 110.30 42.61
N LEU A 212 -29.04 110.20 41.29
CA LEU A 212 -29.64 111.28 40.49
C LEU A 212 -31.12 111.50 40.81
N GLU A 213 -31.88 110.44 41.11
CA GLU A 213 -33.25 110.54 41.62
C GLU A 213 -33.30 111.20 43.01
N GLN A 214 -32.32 110.89 43.87
CA GLN A 214 -32.19 111.57 45.17
C GLN A 214 -31.80 113.05 45.03
N ASP A 215 -30.79 113.38 44.22
CA ASP A 215 -30.36 114.78 43.96
C ASP A 215 -31.52 115.63 43.42
N LEU A 216 -32.32 115.08 42.51
CA LEU A 216 -33.52 115.72 41.98
C LEU A 216 -34.56 115.97 43.07
N THR A 217 -34.79 114.98 43.94
CA THR A 217 -35.74 115.06 45.06
C THR A 217 -35.31 116.08 46.11
N ASP A 218 -34.02 116.15 46.44
CA ASP A 218 -33.46 117.10 47.40
C ASP A 218 -33.49 118.54 46.86
N GLU A 219 -33.27 118.75 45.56
CA GLU A 219 -33.40 120.08 44.93
C GLU A 219 -34.86 120.54 44.86
N GLU A 220 -35.82 119.66 44.54
CA GLU A 220 -37.25 119.99 44.62
C GLU A 220 -37.67 120.39 46.06
N GLN A 221 -37.13 119.72 47.09
CA GLN A 221 -37.35 120.11 48.49
C GLN A 221 -36.72 121.46 48.85
N ARG A 222 -35.51 121.78 48.35
CA ARG A 222 -34.89 123.11 48.55
C ARG A 222 -35.75 124.23 47.97
N ARG A 223 -36.24 124.07 46.74
CA ARG A 223 -37.10 125.08 46.08
C ARG A 223 -38.42 125.30 46.82
N LEU A 224 -38.99 124.26 47.44
CA LEU A 224 -40.13 124.39 48.34
C LEU A 224 -39.78 125.21 49.60
N ALA A 225 -38.64 124.92 50.24
CA ALA A 225 -38.18 125.67 51.41
C ALA A 225 -37.84 127.14 51.11
N GLU A 226 -37.25 127.44 49.95
CA GLU A 226 -37.01 128.82 49.48
C GLU A 226 -38.33 129.58 49.27
N SER A 227 -39.33 128.93 48.68
CA SER A 227 -40.69 129.47 48.51
C SER A 227 -41.33 129.84 49.85
N GLU A 228 -41.26 128.95 50.85
CA GLU A 228 -41.78 129.24 52.20
C GLU A 228 -40.99 130.34 52.93
N ALA A 229 -39.66 130.38 52.79
CA ALA A 229 -38.82 131.42 53.35
C ALA A 229 -39.13 132.82 52.75
N ALA A 230 -39.37 132.89 51.44
CA ALA A 230 -39.78 134.12 50.77
C ALA A 230 -41.16 134.61 51.23
N ALA A 231 -42.10 133.70 51.47
CA ALA A 231 -43.42 134.03 52.05
C ALA A 231 -43.28 134.55 53.50
N ALA A 232 -42.43 133.93 54.32
CA ALA A 232 -42.16 134.37 55.69
C ALA A 232 -41.50 135.75 55.76
N LEU A 233 -40.63 136.08 54.80
CA LEU A 233 -39.97 137.39 54.72
C LEU A 233 -40.98 138.52 54.39
N ARG A 234 -41.91 138.29 53.45
CA ARG A 234 -42.99 139.24 53.12
C ARG A 234 -43.81 139.62 54.37
N LYS A 235 -44.21 138.64 55.17
CA LYS A 235 -45.01 138.83 56.39
C LYS A 235 -44.29 139.67 57.47
N ARG A 236 -42.95 139.72 57.46
CA ARG A 236 -42.17 140.62 58.34
C ARG A 236 -42.14 142.07 57.86
N LEU A 237 -42.16 142.30 56.54
CA LEU A 237 -42.12 143.65 55.97
C LEU A 237 -43.45 144.41 56.15
N GLU A 238 -44.60 143.71 56.07
CA GLU A 238 -45.90 144.31 56.38
C GLU A 238 -45.97 144.86 57.81
N GLY A 239 -45.35 144.17 58.78
CA GLY A 239 -45.29 144.62 60.18
C GLY A 239 -44.53 145.94 60.36
N ALA A 240 -43.37 146.09 59.69
CA ALA A 240 -42.55 147.30 59.79
C ALA A 240 -43.21 148.54 59.17
N GLN A 241 -44.05 148.36 58.14
CA GLN A 241 -44.76 149.45 57.47
C GLN A 241 -45.84 150.10 58.37
N ALA A 242 -46.43 149.33 59.28
CA ALA A 242 -47.45 149.81 60.21
C ALA A 242 -46.88 150.81 61.24
N GLU A 243 -45.66 150.55 61.76
CA GLU A 243 -45.05 151.38 62.82
C GLU A 243 -44.64 152.77 62.32
N LEU A 244 -44.14 152.87 61.07
CA LEU A 244 -43.78 154.15 60.46
C LEU A 244 -44.97 155.09 60.26
N THR A 245 -46.15 154.54 59.94
CA THR A 245 -47.35 155.33 59.63
C THR A 245 -47.89 156.07 60.87
N ALA A 246 -47.69 155.51 62.07
CA ALA A 246 -48.13 156.13 63.32
C ALA A 246 -47.32 157.37 63.71
N MET A 247 -46.06 157.50 63.25
CA MET A 247 -45.15 158.56 63.69
C MET A 247 -45.43 159.90 62.99
N THR A 248 -45.76 159.87 61.70
CA THR A 248 -45.94 161.07 60.86
C THR A 248 -47.11 161.95 61.31
N LEU A 249 -48.22 161.34 61.75
CA LEU A 249 -49.45 162.06 62.12
C LEU A 249 -49.27 162.99 63.35
N SER A 250 -48.20 162.81 64.12
CA SER A 250 -47.91 163.61 65.32
C SER A 250 -47.25 164.97 65.04
N LEU A 251 -46.67 165.17 63.86
CA LEU A 251 -45.78 166.31 63.59
C LEU A 251 -46.51 167.55 63.04
N GLU A 252 -47.65 167.36 62.40
CA GLU A 252 -48.33 168.42 61.63
C GLU A 252 -49.23 169.33 62.50
N GLN A 253 -49.71 168.80 63.63
CA GLN A 253 -50.62 169.50 64.55
C GLN A 253 -49.95 170.65 65.34
N GLN A 254 -48.62 170.79 65.28
CA GLN A 254 -47.87 171.83 66.02
C GLN A 254 -47.53 173.10 65.22
N ARG A 255 -47.78 173.17 63.90
CA ARG A 255 -47.36 174.34 63.07
C ARG A 255 -48.42 175.42 62.81
N LYS A 256 -49.64 175.30 63.34
CA LYS A 256 -50.76 176.23 63.03
C LYS A 256 -51.29 177.04 64.23
N GLN A 257 -50.44 177.26 65.24
CA GLN A 257 -50.71 178.10 66.42
C GLN A 257 -49.67 179.22 66.61
N ALA A 258 -49.55 180.11 65.62
CA ALA A 258 -48.97 181.45 65.74
C ALA A 258 -49.33 182.28 64.49
N GLU A 259 -49.41 183.61 64.64
CA GLU A 259 -49.73 184.64 63.64
C GLU A 259 -51.20 184.68 63.14
N ASP A 260 -52.05 185.69 63.39
CA ASP A 260 -51.97 186.93 64.21
C ASP A 260 -50.95 188.02 63.78
N THR A 261 -51.25 189.30 63.54
CA THR A 261 -52.47 190.16 63.69
C THR A 261 -52.32 191.48 62.86
N LEU A 262 -53.32 192.39 62.92
CA LEU A 262 -53.28 193.86 62.63
C LEU A 262 -53.31 194.36 61.15
N THR A 263 -53.89 195.53 60.77
CA THR A 263 -55.03 196.33 61.29
C THR A 263 -55.44 197.54 60.39
N LEU A 264 -56.73 197.70 60.04
CA LEU A 264 -57.52 198.97 59.75
C LEU A 264 -57.01 199.94 58.61
N LEU A 265 -57.68 201.03 58.13
CA LEU A 265 -59.03 201.65 58.24
C LEU A 265 -59.32 202.65 57.06
N ALA A 266 -60.61 202.93 56.77
CA ALA A 266 -61.19 204.20 56.23
C ALA A 266 -60.81 204.73 54.80
N ALA A 267 -61.39 205.87 54.36
CA ALA A 267 -62.75 206.01 53.80
C ALA A 267 -63.06 207.42 53.20
N ALA A 268 -63.75 207.42 52.04
CA ALA A 268 -64.77 208.39 51.56
C ALA A 268 -64.44 209.87 51.14
N ARG A 269 -64.80 210.16 49.87
CA ARG A 269 -65.43 211.37 49.26
C ARG A 269 -64.62 212.50 48.58
N GLU A 270 -65.20 212.91 47.44
CA GLU A 270 -65.32 214.25 46.83
C GLU A 270 -64.17 214.85 45.97
N GLY A 271 -64.53 215.37 44.78
CA GLY A 271 -63.81 216.46 44.08
C GLY A 271 -62.82 216.13 42.93
N GLU A 272 -63.32 216.10 41.69
CA GLU A 272 -62.68 216.56 40.42
C GLU A 272 -61.29 216.08 39.89
N SER A 273 -61.17 216.14 38.56
CA SER A 273 -59.97 216.36 37.72
C SER A 273 -58.83 215.31 37.57
N GLU A 274 -58.93 214.58 36.44
CA GLU A 274 -57.92 214.51 35.35
C GLU A 274 -56.53 213.81 35.52
N LEU A 275 -56.24 212.88 34.58
CA LEU A 275 -54.94 212.26 34.19
C LEU A 275 -54.03 211.80 35.35
N ASN A 276 -53.95 210.50 35.71
CA ASN A 276 -53.62 209.34 34.84
C ASN A 276 -53.70 207.99 35.63
N ALA A 277 -53.76 206.77 35.07
CA ALA A 277 -53.96 206.31 33.68
C ALA A 277 -54.49 204.84 33.55
N ARG A 278 -55.63 204.50 34.17
CA ARG A 278 -56.60 203.44 33.71
C ARG A 278 -56.22 201.94 33.86
N LEU A 279 -57.14 200.99 34.16
CA LEU A 279 -58.55 201.04 34.64
C LEU A 279 -59.10 199.66 35.12
N ALA A 280 -59.89 199.64 36.22
CA ALA A 280 -60.95 198.67 36.68
C ALA A 280 -60.70 197.12 36.74
N ALA A 281 -61.22 196.30 37.68
CA ALA A 281 -62.35 196.32 38.66
C ALA A 281 -63.77 195.99 38.09
N ALA A 282 -64.80 195.48 38.81
CA ALA A 282 -64.98 195.11 40.23
C ALA A 282 -66.16 194.11 40.48
N LEU A 283 -66.08 193.34 41.59
CA LEU A 283 -67.06 193.08 42.70
C LEU A 283 -68.61 192.90 42.56
N ALA A 284 -69.12 192.00 43.43
CA ALA A 284 -70.44 191.98 44.15
C ALA A 284 -71.77 191.73 43.36
N ALA A 285 -72.87 191.23 43.94
CA ALA A 285 -73.11 190.37 45.13
C ALA A 285 -74.60 189.88 45.19
N ASP A 286 -74.83 188.76 45.92
CA ASP A 286 -76.09 188.29 46.55
C ASP A 286 -77.24 187.68 45.68
N ASN A 287 -78.09 186.91 46.38
CA ASN A 287 -79.42 186.32 46.08
C ASN A 287 -79.60 185.04 45.22
N SER A 288 -80.06 184.00 45.94
CA SER A 288 -81.13 183.04 45.61
C SER A 288 -81.09 182.16 44.33
N ASN A 289 -80.92 180.86 44.61
CA ASN A 289 -81.60 179.70 44.04
C ASN A 289 -81.31 179.16 42.62
N GLU A 290 -81.22 177.82 42.64
CA GLU A 290 -81.61 176.84 41.60
C GLU A 290 -80.54 176.34 40.61
N LEU A 291 -80.84 175.16 40.04
CA LEU A 291 -80.02 174.25 39.22
C LEU A 291 -79.44 174.96 37.97
N GLU A 292 -78.36 174.52 37.31
CA GLU A 292 -78.02 173.13 36.93
C GLU A 292 -76.56 173.01 36.41
N ALA A 293 -76.06 171.77 36.26
CA ALA A 293 -74.92 171.36 35.40
C ALA A 293 -73.47 171.82 35.75
N ARG A 294 -72.39 171.24 35.17
CA ARG A 294 -71.94 169.83 35.01
C ARG A 294 -70.62 169.80 34.19
N ILE A 295 -69.64 168.99 34.63
CA ILE A 295 -68.61 168.28 33.80
C ILE A 295 -67.46 169.13 33.19
N VAL A 296 -66.30 168.47 32.97
CA VAL A 296 -64.98 168.97 32.45
C VAL A 296 -64.20 169.86 33.44
N ALA A 297 -62.96 169.56 33.85
CA ALA A 297 -62.11 168.34 33.81
C ALA A 297 -61.20 168.32 35.08
N LEU A 298 -60.64 167.22 35.62
CA LEU A 298 -60.15 165.94 35.08
C LEU A 298 -58.84 166.00 34.26
N GLU A 299 -57.73 166.45 34.87
CA GLU A 299 -56.40 166.36 34.21
C GLU A 299 -55.18 166.23 35.16
N SER A 300 -55.36 165.84 36.45
CA SER A 300 -54.24 165.80 37.43
C SER A 300 -54.16 164.53 38.31
N GLU A 301 -54.87 163.44 37.97
CA GLU A 301 -54.80 162.15 38.70
C GLU A 301 -53.97 161.08 37.96
N LEU A 302 -53.32 161.41 36.84
CA LEU A 302 -52.74 160.42 35.92
C LEU A 302 -51.28 160.02 36.24
N THR A 303 -50.57 160.77 37.09
CA THR A 303 -49.11 160.64 37.28
C THR A 303 -48.67 159.69 38.40
N GLU A 304 -49.48 159.42 39.42
CA GLU A 304 -49.14 158.42 40.45
C GLU A 304 -49.45 156.97 40.03
N ALA A 305 -50.32 156.78 39.04
CA ALA A 305 -50.75 155.46 38.57
C ALA A 305 -49.69 154.69 37.75
N GLN A 306 -48.60 155.34 37.30
CA GLN A 306 -47.61 154.71 36.40
C GLN A 306 -46.42 154.08 37.14
N GLN A 307 -45.95 154.64 38.27
CA GLN A 307 -44.75 154.14 38.97
C GLN A 307 -44.98 152.82 39.75
N SER A 308 -46.23 152.50 40.09
CA SER A 308 -46.59 151.23 40.73
C SER A 308 -46.58 150.03 39.77
N GLY A 309 -46.79 150.27 38.47
CA GLY A 309 -46.79 149.22 37.43
C GLY A 309 -45.41 148.62 37.18
N ASP A 310 -44.43 149.45 36.84
CA ASP A 310 -43.07 149.01 36.48
C ASP A 310 -42.40 148.21 37.62
N THR A 311 -42.64 148.62 38.87
CA THR A 311 -42.09 147.96 40.06
C THR A 311 -42.63 146.52 40.23
N ALA A 312 -43.92 146.30 39.96
CA ALA A 312 -44.52 144.97 39.98
C ALA A 312 -44.07 144.11 38.77
N GLN A 313 -43.89 144.75 37.62
CA GLN A 313 -43.48 144.08 36.38
C GLN A 313 -42.01 143.61 36.45
N GLY A 314 -41.13 144.36 37.11
CA GLY A 314 -39.75 143.95 37.41
C GLY A 314 -39.65 142.72 38.33
N GLN A 315 -40.44 142.68 39.41
CA GLN A 315 -40.47 141.50 40.31
C GLN A 315 -41.02 140.25 39.61
N LEU A 316 -42.02 140.40 38.74
CA LEU A 316 -42.52 139.31 37.91
C LEU A 316 -41.49 138.86 36.84
N ALA A 317 -40.59 139.73 36.40
CA ALA A 317 -39.52 139.38 35.48
C ALA A 317 -38.43 138.52 36.17
N SER A 318 -37.97 138.90 37.37
CA SER A 318 -36.98 138.09 38.10
C SER A 318 -37.56 136.73 38.47
N LEU A 319 -38.75 136.67 39.07
CA LEU A 319 -39.41 135.41 39.44
C LEU A 319 -39.66 134.48 38.24
N ARG A 320 -39.85 135.02 37.03
CA ARG A 320 -39.92 134.22 35.80
C ARG A 320 -38.55 133.77 35.29
N SER A 321 -37.51 134.58 35.48
CA SER A 321 -36.13 134.20 35.18
C SER A 321 -35.64 133.09 36.10
N ASP A 322 -35.80 133.25 37.41
CA ASP A 322 -35.36 132.28 38.42
C ASP A 322 -36.08 130.93 38.25
N LEU A 323 -37.39 130.96 37.96
CA LEU A 323 -38.19 129.77 37.67
C LEU A 323 -37.93 129.17 36.28
N ALA A 324 -37.40 129.95 35.32
CA ALA A 324 -36.90 129.42 34.04
C ALA A 324 -35.53 128.75 34.22
N THR A 325 -34.63 129.33 35.01
CA THR A 325 -33.34 128.72 35.40
C THR A 325 -33.56 127.40 36.13
N ALA A 326 -34.42 127.39 37.17
CA ALA A 326 -34.77 126.17 37.92
C ALA A 326 -35.34 125.06 37.02
N ARG A 327 -36.14 125.43 36.00
CA ARG A 327 -36.64 124.47 35.00
C ARG A 327 -35.53 123.97 34.09
N ALA A 328 -34.65 124.84 33.60
CA ALA A 328 -33.51 124.42 32.77
C ALA A 328 -32.55 123.49 33.53
N GLU A 329 -32.31 123.75 34.82
CA GLU A 329 -31.51 122.91 35.72
C GLU A 329 -32.16 121.54 35.92
N ARG A 330 -33.46 121.50 36.25
CA ARG A 330 -34.25 120.27 36.38
C ARG A 330 -34.29 119.47 35.08
N ASP A 331 -34.56 120.12 33.94
CA ASP A 331 -34.69 119.47 32.64
C ASP A 331 -33.32 118.90 32.20
N ALA A 332 -32.21 119.58 32.50
CA ALA A 332 -30.86 119.06 32.29
C ALA A 332 -30.52 117.88 33.22
N ALA A 333 -31.04 117.83 34.44
CA ALA A 333 -30.92 116.65 35.31
C ALA A 333 -31.75 115.46 34.78
N GLN A 334 -32.98 115.71 34.31
CA GLN A 334 -33.84 114.68 33.71
C GLN A 334 -33.27 114.10 32.41
N VAL A 335 -32.58 114.91 31.58
CA VAL A 335 -31.83 114.41 30.41
C VAL A 335 -30.71 113.46 30.84
N LYS A 336 -29.89 113.83 31.83
CA LYS A 336 -28.82 112.94 32.34
C LYS A 336 -29.35 111.64 32.94
N LEU A 337 -30.48 111.70 33.64
CA LEU A 337 -31.16 110.51 34.18
C LEU A 337 -31.64 109.60 33.04
N ALA A 338 -32.22 110.16 31.98
CA ALA A 338 -32.62 109.40 30.80
C ALA A 338 -31.42 108.79 30.04
N GLU A 339 -30.30 109.52 29.94
CA GLU A 339 -29.03 109.01 29.37
C GLU A 339 -28.46 107.86 30.21
N ALA A 340 -28.49 107.96 31.54
CA ALA A 340 -28.04 106.90 32.45
C ALA A 340 -28.93 105.65 32.38
N LEU A 341 -30.26 105.82 32.31
CA LEU A 341 -31.22 104.72 32.12
C LEU A 341 -31.08 104.05 30.75
N ALA A 342 -30.82 104.81 29.69
CA ALA A 342 -30.52 104.26 28.36
C ALA A 342 -29.25 103.40 28.40
N ALA A 343 -28.15 103.92 28.96
CA ALA A 343 -26.90 103.19 29.14
C ALA A 343 -27.08 101.92 30.01
N GLN A 344 -27.87 101.99 31.09
CA GLN A 344 -28.23 100.82 31.89
C GLN A 344 -28.99 99.77 31.06
N SER A 345 -29.88 100.19 30.16
CA SER A 345 -30.64 99.28 29.29
C SER A 345 -29.78 98.59 28.23
N ASP A 346 -28.82 99.30 27.62
CA ASP A 346 -27.86 98.72 26.67
C ASP A 346 -26.94 97.71 27.37
N VAL A 347 -26.38 98.04 28.54
CA VAL A 347 -25.55 97.10 29.31
C VAL A 347 -26.38 95.89 29.79
N GLN A 348 -27.69 96.03 30.07
CA GLN A 348 -28.57 94.89 30.33
C GLN A 348 -28.78 93.99 29.10
N LEU A 349 -28.87 94.55 27.90
CA LEU A 349 -28.98 93.79 26.65
C LEU A 349 -27.68 93.03 26.36
N ASP A 350 -26.53 93.66 26.53
CA ASP A 350 -25.23 93.01 26.38
C ASP A 350 -24.98 91.95 27.47
N ALA A 351 -25.41 92.18 28.71
CA ALA A 351 -25.34 91.16 29.76
C ALA A 351 -26.23 89.94 29.46
N ARG A 352 -27.39 90.12 28.84
CA ARG A 352 -28.21 89.00 28.34
C ARG A 352 -27.48 88.23 27.23
N GLN A 353 -26.93 88.93 26.23
CA GLN A 353 -26.14 88.30 25.17
C GLN A 353 -24.93 87.50 25.71
N VAL A 354 -24.24 88.01 26.73
CA VAL A 354 -23.12 87.30 27.37
C VAL A 354 -23.60 86.07 28.13
N ARG A 355 -24.74 86.13 28.84
CA ARG A 355 -25.35 84.95 29.50
C ARG A 355 -25.83 83.91 28.49
N ASP A 356 -26.44 84.32 27.38
CA ASP A 356 -26.90 83.40 26.33
C ASP A 356 -25.71 82.69 25.67
N ARG A 357 -24.61 83.41 25.40
CA ARG A 357 -23.34 82.84 24.93
C ARG A 357 -22.71 81.89 25.96
N LEU A 358 -22.76 82.23 27.25
CA LEU A 358 -22.27 81.38 28.34
C LEU A 358 -23.09 80.09 28.46
N ALA A 359 -24.42 80.17 28.33
CA ALA A 359 -25.30 79.00 28.31
C ALA A 359 -25.04 78.10 27.10
N ALA A 360 -24.85 78.67 25.91
CA ALA A 360 -24.49 77.94 24.70
C ALA A 360 -23.11 77.25 24.82
N ALA A 361 -22.10 77.94 25.38
CA ALA A 361 -20.78 77.37 25.64
C ALA A 361 -20.82 76.22 26.67
N LEU A 362 -21.64 76.35 27.73
CA LEU A 362 -21.86 75.28 28.72
C LEU A 362 -22.55 74.06 28.10
N ALA A 363 -23.53 74.24 27.22
CA ALA A 363 -24.17 73.16 26.49
C ALA A 363 -23.19 72.43 25.54
N ALA A 364 -22.42 73.20 24.76
CA ALA A 364 -21.38 72.65 23.88
C ALA A 364 -20.28 71.90 24.66
N LYS A 365 -19.91 72.39 25.86
CA LYS A 365 -18.99 71.69 26.76
C LYS A 365 -19.56 70.34 27.19
N ALA A 366 -20.82 70.28 27.64
CA ALA A 366 -21.46 69.05 28.08
C ALA A 366 -21.57 68.01 26.95
N GLU A 367 -21.84 68.46 25.71
CA GLU A 367 -21.86 67.58 24.53
C GLU A 367 -20.46 67.02 24.21
N ALA A 368 -19.40 67.83 24.34
CA ALA A 368 -18.03 67.38 24.17
C ALA A 368 -17.57 66.40 25.28
N GLU A 369 -17.99 66.62 26.52
CA GLU A 369 -17.72 65.71 27.64
C GLU A 369 -18.43 64.37 27.49
N ALA A 370 -19.67 64.35 26.99
CA ALA A 370 -20.39 63.11 26.69
C ALA A 370 -19.69 62.28 25.60
N LYS A 371 -19.31 62.91 24.47
CA LYS A 371 -18.60 62.23 23.37
C LYS A 371 -17.23 61.68 23.78
N LEU A 372 -16.51 62.40 24.67
CA LEU A 372 -15.24 61.91 25.21
C LEU A 372 -15.43 60.68 26.11
N ALA A 373 -16.49 60.64 26.92
CA ALA A 373 -16.80 59.49 27.77
C ALA A 373 -17.24 58.26 26.96
N GLU A 374 -18.01 58.47 25.89
CA GLU A 374 -18.41 57.43 24.93
C GLU A 374 -17.17 56.82 24.25
N GLY A 375 -16.32 57.66 23.64
CA GLY A 375 -15.09 57.22 22.97
C GLY A 375 -14.07 56.52 23.89
N LEU A 376 -13.96 56.93 25.16
CA LEU A 376 -13.13 56.22 26.14
C LEU A 376 -13.63 54.78 26.40
N SER A 377 -14.96 54.57 26.40
CA SER A 377 -15.54 53.25 26.63
C SER A 377 -15.43 52.32 25.40
N ASP A 378 -15.44 52.89 24.19
CA ASP A 378 -15.15 52.13 22.97
C ASP A 378 -13.65 51.82 22.83
N ASP A 379 -12.73 52.70 23.24
CA ASP A 379 -11.29 52.42 23.27
C ASP A 379 -10.96 51.25 24.23
N GLU A 380 -11.50 51.22 25.45
CA GLU A 380 -11.36 50.08 26.38
C GLU A 380 -11.85 48.76 25.74
N ARG A 381 -12.93 48.83 24.97
CA ARG A 381 -13.53 47.68 24.28
C ARG A 381 -12.69 47.24 23.08
N GLN A 382 -12.15 48.18 22.29
CA GLN A 382 -11.23 47.89 21.19
C GLN A 382 -9.90 47.31 21.69
N GLN A 383 -9.37 47.81 22.81
CA GLN A 383 -8.18 47.24 23.46
C GLN A 383 -8.40 45.77 23.87
N ALA A 384 -9.56 45.45 24.46
CA ALA A 384 -9.91 44.08 24.81
C ALA A 384 -10.01 43.15 23.59
N LEU A 385 -10.65 43.61 22.50
CA LEU A 385 -10.74 42.88 21.23
C LEU A 385 -9.36 42.68 20.58
N LEU A 386 -8.50 43.70 20.60
CA LEU A 386 -7.12 43.60 20.12
C LEU A 386 -6.26 42.65 20.95
N ALA A 387 -6.46 42.59 22.27
CA ALA A 387 -5.78 41.62 23.12
C ALA A 387 -6.21 40.18 22.80
N GLN A 388 -7.49 39.95 22.51
CA GLN A 388 -7.98 38.66 22.02
C GLN A 388 -7.43 38.33 20.63
N ALA A 389 -7.49 39.26 19.67
CA ALA A 389 -6.98 39.05 18.31
C ALA A 389 -5.47 38.76 18.28
N ARG A 390 -4.66 39.38 19.15
CA ARG A 390 -3.23 39.05 19.32
C ARG A 390 -3.02 37.60 19.78
N LYS A 391 -3.85 37.13 20.72
CA LYS A 391 -3.80 35.76 21.26
C LYS A 391 -4.28 34.73 20.23
N GLU A 392 -5.25 35.07 19.40
CA GLU A 392 -5.72 34.22 18.30
C GLU A 392 -4.68 34.15 17.17
N LEU A 393 -4.00 35.26 16.87
CA LEU A 393 -2.87 35.32 15.94
C LEU A 393 -1.71 34.42 16.40
N GLU A 394 -1.27 34.59 17.65
CA GLU A 394 -0.22 33.77 18.29
C GLU A 394 -0.58 32.27 18.26
N ALA A 395 -1.83 31.93 18.60
CA ALA A 395 -2.34 30.57 18.54
C ALA A 395 -2.49 30.00 17.11
N SER A 396 -2.51 30.85 16.07
CA SER A 396 -2.49 30.40 14.67
C SER A 396 -1.06 30.16 14.17
N ASP A 397 -0.12 31.05 14.48
CA ASP A 397 1.31 30.85 14.19
C ASP A 397 1.84 29.57 14.85
N ASP A 398 1.48 29.30 16.11
CA ASP A 398 1.86 28.07 16.82
C ASP A 398 1.32 26.81 16.12
N ARG A 399 0.07 26.82 15.65
CA ARG A 399 -0.51 25.70 14.89
C ARG A 399 0.16 25.53 13.53
N ALA A 400 0.37 26.61 12.78
CA ALA A 400 1.06 26.56 11.48
C ALA A 400 2.51 26.06 11.63
N SER A 401 3.18 26.45 12.72
CA SER A 401 4.51 25.96 13.11
C SER A 401 4.49 24.47 13.47
N ALA A 402 3.48 24.00 14.19
CA ALA A 402 3.30 22.58 14.53
C ALA A 402 2.98 21.72 13.30
N ALA A 403 2.03 22.15 12.45
CA ALA A 403 1.67 21.47 11.21
C ALA A 403 2.87 21.37 10.24
N GLN A 404 3.69 22.43 10.14
CA GLN A 404 4.94 22.36 9.38
C GLN A 404 5.92 21.32 9.95
N LYS A 405 6.19 21.32 11.26
CA LYS A 405 7.09 20.34 11.90
C LYS A 405 6.59 18.90 11.72
N GLN A 406 5.28 18.68 11.79
CA GLN A 406 4.66 17.37 11.55
C GLN A 406 4.78 16.94 10.08
N SER A 407 4.59 17.87 9.14
CA SER A 407 4.81 17.60 7.70
C SER A 407 6.28 17.30 7.39
N GLU A 408 7.23 18.04 7.99
CA GLU A 408 8.68 17.77 7.86
C GLU A 408 9.05 16.39 8.42
N LEU A 409 8.52 16.01 9.59
CA LEU A 409 8.72 14.68 10.18
C LEU A 409 8.13 13.56 9.30
N LEU A 410 6.91 13.75 8.79
CA LEU A 410 6.28 12.77 7.88
C LEU A 410 7.06 12.65 6.56
N ASN A 411 7.61 13.75 6.03
CA ASN A 411 8.48 13.70 4.84
C ASN A 411 9.76 12.88 5.09
N GLN A 412 10.36 12.99 6.29
CA GLN A 412 11.49 12.13 6.68
C GLN A 412 11.07 10.66 6.80
N GLN A 413 9.89 10.36 7.34
CA GLN A 413 9.35 9.01 7.41
C GLN A 413 9.07 8.43 6.00
N VAL A 414 8.48 9.22 5.10
CA VAL A 414 8.26 8.83 3.69
C VAL A 414 9.59 8.56 2.96
N ALA A 415 10.64 9.33 3.23
CA ALA A 415 11.98 9.06 2.70
C ALA A 415 12.60 7.75 3.24
N ALA A 416 12.42 7.45 4.53
CA ALA A 416 12.83 6.19 5.13
C ALA A 416 12.05 5.00 4.55
N LEU A 417 10.72 5.10 4.44
CA LEU A 417 9.84 4.09 3.83
C LEU A 417 10.21 3.83 2.36
N ARG A 418 10.50 4.87 1.57
CA ARG A 418 11.00 4.72 0.19
C ARG A 418 12.35 4.00 0.12
N THR A 419 13.23 4.24 1.10
CA THR A 419 14.52 3.54 1.20
C THR A 419 14.33 2.06 1.54
N GLN A 420 13.46 1.74 2.51
CA GLN A 420 13.11 0.37 2.87
C GLN A 420 12.42 -0.38 1.72
N LEU A 421 11.50 0.28 1.00
CA LEU A 421 10.89 -0.26 -0.22
C LEU A 421 11.92 -0.60 -1.29
N SER A 422 12.88 0.30 -1.55
CA SER A 422 13.97 0.05 -2.51
C SER A 422 14.86 -1.13 -2.10
N GLN A 423 15.14 -1.28 -0.80
CA GLN A 423 15.91 -2.42 -0.26
C GLN A 423 15.13 -3.74 -0.38
N LEU A 424 13.85 -3.76 -0.02
CA LEU A 424 13.00 -4.94 -0.13
C LEU A 424 12.75 -5.33 -1.59
N GLN A 425 12.57 -4.37 -2.49
CA GLN A 425 12.42 -4.65 -3.92
C GLN A 425 13.71 -5.22 -4.51
N GLY A 426 14.88 -4.69 -4.12
CA GLY A 426 16.18 -5.29 -4.46
C GLY A 426 16.26 -6.75 -4.01
N LEU A 427 15.95 -7.05 -2.73
CA LEU A 427 15.95 -8.42 -2.19
C LEU A 427 14.91 -9.34 -2.86
N LEU A 428 13.77 -8.79 -3.28
CA LEU A 428 12.71 -9.52 -4.00
C LEU A 428 13.18 -9.92 -5.41
N ASP A 429 13.79 -9.00 -6.14
CA ASP A 429 14.30 -9.27 -7.49
C ASP A 429 15.54 -10.20 -7.44
N ASP A 430 16.43 -10.02 -6.47
CA ASP A 430 17.50 -10.97 -6.09
C ASP A 430 16.98 -12.38 -5.81
N SER A 431 15.78 -12.50 -5.22
CA SER A 431 15.15 -13.79 -4.90
C SER A 431 14.48 -14.43 -6.11
N ARG A 432 13.90 -13.61 -7.01
CA ARG A 432 13.29 -14.05 -8.27
C ARG A 432 14.33 -14.56 -9.27
N GLU A 433 15.51 -13.93 -9.34
CA GLU A 433 16.62 -14.42 -10.17
C GLU A 433 17.08 -15.82 -9.72
N LYS A 434 17.23 -16.03 -8.41
CA LYS A 434 17.59 -17.32 -7.82
C LYS A 434 16.51 -18.39 -7.99
N ASP A 435 15.23 -18.01 -7.97
CA ASP A 435 14.10 -18.90 -8.29
C ASP A 435 14.16 -19.37 -9.75
N ALA A 436 14.47 -18.47 -10.69
CA ALA A 436 14.64 -18.78 -12.09
C ALA A 436 15.88 -19.68 -12.35
N GLU A 437 17.02 -19.41 -11.70
CA GLU A 437 18.20 -20.28 -11.76
C GLU A 437 17.89 -21.70 -11.27
N ALA A 438 17.24 -21.83 -10.11
CA ALA A 438 16.84 -23.13 -9.55
C ALA A 438 15.86 -23.87 -10.48
N GLN A 439 14.90 -23.15 -11.07
CA GLN A 439 13.95 -23.73 -12.01
C GLN A 439 14.62 -24.25 -13.30
N VAL A 440 15.64 -23.57 -13.82
CA VAL A 440 16.45 -24.05 -14.96
C VAL A 440 17.28 -25.29 -14.56
N GLN A 441 17.85 -25.32 -13.36
CA GLN A 441 18.56 -26.51 -12.86
C GLN A 441 17.62 -27.73 -12.74
N ILE A 442 16.41 -27.54 -12.21
CA ILE A 442 15.36 -28.57 -12.13
C ILE A 442 14.98 -29.09 -13.52
N GLN A 443 14.84 -28.21 -14.52
CA GLN A 443 14.53 -28.61 -15.90
C GLN A 443 15.65 -29.43 -16.53
N ASN A 444 16.92 -29.03 -16.34
CA ASN A 444 18.08 -29.77 -16.86
C ASN A 444 18.19 -31.16 -16.20
N LEU A 445 18.15 -31.23 -14.87
CA LEU A 445 18.15 -32.50 -14.12
C LEU A 445 16.98 -33.41 -14.52
N GLY A 446 15.78 -32.84 -14.73
CA GLY A 446 14.62 -33.58 -15.23
C GLY A 446 14.82 -34.10 -16.65
N SER A 447 15.52 -33.38 -17.53
CA SER A 447 15.88 -33.87 -18.87
C SER A 447 16.90 -35.02 -18.79
N ASP A 448 17.91 -34.90 -17.94
CA ASP A 448 18.95 -35.92 -17.77
C ASP A 448 18.37 -37.20 -17.17
N LEU A 449 17.50 -37.08 -16.17
CA LEU A 449 16.76 -38.21 -15.58
C LEU A 449 15.89 -38.93 -16.61
N ASN A 450 15.17 -38.18 -17.47
CA ASN A 450 14.40 -38.76 -18.57
C ASN A 450 15.29 -39.45 -19.61
N ALA A 451 16.48 -38.92 -19.90
CA ALA A 451 17.46 -39.55 -20.78
C ALA A 451 18.05 -40.84 -20.15
N ALA A 452 18.30 -40.86 -18.85
CA ALA A 452 18.76 -42.04 -18.12
C ALA A 452 17.67 -43.14 -18.07
N LEU A 453 16.43 -42.78 -17.75
CA LEU A 453 15.24 -43.66 -17.85
C LEU A 453 15.12 -44.27 -19.25
N ALA A 454 15.31 -43.48 -20.30
CA ALA A 454 15.25 -43.94 -21.68
C ALA A 454 16.38 -44.93 -22.03
N ARG A 455 17.59 -44.78 -21.46
CA ARG A 455 18.71 -45.73 -21.63
C ARG A 455 18.40 -47.06 -20.94
N VAL A 456 18.03 -47.04 -19.65
CA VAL A 456 17.67 -48.23 -18.87
C VAL A 456 16.53 -49.00 -19.57
N ALA A 457 15.48 -48.29 -20.01
CA ALA A 457 14.37 -48.90 -20.74
C ALA A 457 14.77 -49.43 -22.15
N ALA A 458 15.82 -48.90 -22.78
CA ALA A 458 16.35 -49.44 -24.04
C ALA A 458 17.21 -50.70 -23.80
N GLU A 459 17.99 -50.72 -22.73
CA GLU A 459 18.82 -51.87 -22.32
C GLU A 459 17.94 -53.06 -21.89
N GLU A 460 16.87 -52.83 -21.11
CA GLU A 460 15.86 -53.84 -20.82
C GLU A 460 15.20 -54.42 -22.08
N ARG A 461 14.84 -53.56 -23.06
CA ARG A 461 14.24 -54.00 -24.32
C ARG A 461 15.24 -54.84 -25.13
N LYS A 462 16.51 -54.43 -25.18
CA LYS A 462 17.59 -55.17 -25.85
C LYS A 462 17.77 -56.56 -25.22
N ARG A 463 17.77 -56.66 -23.88
CA ARG A 463 17.80 -57.94 -23.16
C ARG A 463 16.63 -58.84 -23.55
N ARG A 464 15.39 -58.34 -23.45
CA ARG A 464 14.18 -59.10 -23.82
C ARG A 464 14.16 -59.53 -25.30
N GLN A 465 14.71 -58.71 -26.20
CA GLN A 465 14.83 -59.06 -27.62
C GLN A 465 15.83 -60.21 -27.87
N LEU A 466 16.92 -60.28 -27.11
CA LEU A 466 17.87 -61.41 -27.18
C LEU A 466 17.22 -62.70 -26.66
N GLU A 467 16.57 -62.63 -25.49
CA GLU A 467 15.83 -63.75 -24.87
C GLU A 467 14.72 -64.28 -25.81
N GLU A 468 13.98 -63.40 -26.50
CA GLU A 468 13.00 -63.81 -27.52
C GLU A 468 13.62 -64.44 -28.78
N ALA A 469 14.75 -63.91 -29.26
CA ALA A 469 15.42 -64.40 -30.46
C ALA A 469 15.99 -65.81 -30.24
N GLU A 470 16.56 -66.05 -29.06
CA GLU A 470 17.04 -67.37 -28.63
C GLU A 470 15.88 -68.37 -28.53
N ARG A 471 14.76 -67.99 -27.88
CA ARG A 471 13.57 -68.86 -27.79
C ARG A 471 13.03 -69.26 -29.17
N LYS A 472 12.94 -68.31 -30.11
CA LYS A 472 12.48 -68.57 -31.49
C LYS A 472 13.43 -69.50 -32.26
N ARG A 473 14.75 -69.42 -32.01
CA ARG A 473 15.75 -70.32 -32.61
C ARG A 473 15.55 -71.76 -32.14
N LEU A 474 15.37 -71.97 -30.84
CA LEU A 474 15.13 -73.29 -30.24
C LEU A 474 13.81 -73.90 -30.74
N GLU A 475 12.75 -73.09 -30.81
CA GLU A 475 11.44 -73.51 -31.33
C GLU A 475 11.51 -73.98 -32.79
N ALA A 476 12.27 -73.28 -33.65
CA ALA A 476 12.49 -73.68 -35.04
C ALA A 476 13.28 -75.01 -35.16
N GLN A 477 14.32 -75.21 -34.34
CA GLN A 477 15.09 -76.46 -34.34
C GLN A 477 14.24 -77.67 -33.96
N ALA A 478 13.32 -77.52 -32.99
CA ALA A 478 12.36 -78.56 -32.61
C ALA A 478 11.37 -78.90 -33.74
N GLN A 479 10.83 -77.87 -34.43
CA GLN A 479 9.91 -78.06 -35.56
C GLN A 479 10.57 -78.75 -36.76
N ASP A 480 11.81 -78.41 -37.08
CA ASP A 480 12.55 -79.09 -38.16
C ASP A 480 12.85 -80.55 -37.79
N LEU A 481 13.27 -80.84 -36.55
CA LEU A 481 13.44 -82.22 -36.07
C LEU A 481 12.13 -83.03 -36.16
N GLU A 482 10.97 -82.43 -35.86
CA GLU A 482 9.67 -83.09 -36.03
C GLU A 482 9.32 -83.35 -37.51
N ARG A 483 9.71 -82.47 -38.44
CA ARG A 483 9.56 -82.71 -39.88
C ARG A 483 10.41 -83.90 -40.33
N TYR A 484 11.70 -83.91 -39.99
CA TYR A 484 12.60 -85.02 -40.31
C TYR A 484 12.15 -86.34 -39.68
N ARG A 485 11.64 -86.31 -38.43
CA ARG A 485 10.99 -87.46 -37.79
C ARG A 485 9.83 -87.97 -38.65
N SER A 486 8.94 -87.09 -39.08
CA SER A 486 7.77 -87.45 -39.88
C SER A 486 8.14 -88.07 -41.23
N GLU A 487 9.12 -87.49 -41.94
CA GLU A 487 9.64 -88.04 -43.20
C GLU A 487 10.36 -89.38 -43.02
N PHE A 488 11.10 -89.55 -41.92
CA PHE A 488 11.76 -90.80 -41.54
C PHE A 488 10.72 -91.93 -41.38
N PHE A 489 9.67 -91.70 -40.59
CA PHE A 489 8.61 -92.68 -40.39
C PHE A 489 7.77 -92.93 -41.66
N GLY A 490 7.65 -91.96 -42.55
CA GLY A 490 7.08 -92.14 -43.89
C GLY A 490 7.88 -93.13 -44.74
N ARG A 491 9.15 -92.80 -45.03
CA ARG A 491 10.05 -93.62 -45.86
C ARG A 491 10.25 -95.03 -45.29
N LEU A 492 10.40 -95.15 -43.96
CA LEU A 492 10.66 -96.44 -43.31
C LEU A 492 9.40 -97.32 -43.20
N ARG A 493 8.19 -96.73 -43.15
CA ARG A 493 6.92 -97.46 -43.25
C ARG A 493 6.70 -98.07 -44.63
N GLU A 494 7.09 -97.37 -45.70
CA GLU A 494 6.93 -97.86 -47.08
C GLU A 494 7.76 -99.13 -47.34
N VAL A 495 9.00 -99.18 -46.85
CA VAL A 495 9.92 -100.30 -47.09
C VAL A 495 9.68 -101.51 -46.17
N ILE A 496 9.30 -101.28 -44.91
CA ILE A 496 9.23 -102.33 -43.88
C ILE A 496 7.79 -102.73 -43.52
N GLY A 497 6.78 -101.89 -43.76
CA GLY A 497 5.39 -102.13 -43.38
C GLY A 497 4.68 -103.32 -44.07
N GLN A 498 5.36 -104.06 -44.94
CA GLN A 498 4.87 -105.28 -45.60
C GLN A 498 5.64 -106.55 -45.17
N GLN A 499 6.59 -106.46 -44.23
CA GLN A 499 7.35 -107.61 -43.72
C GLN A 499 6.54 -108.39 -42.67
N GLU A 500 6.57 -109.72 -42.73
CA GLU A 500 5.92 -110.57 -41.72
C GLU A 500 6.71 -110.54 -40.40
N GLY A 501 6.03 -110.24 -39.29
CA GLY A 501 6.62 -110.19 -37.95
C GLY A 501 7.08 -108.81 -37.46
N VAL A 502 6.98 -107.76 -38.28
CA VAL A 502 7.20 -106.35 -37.88
C VAL A 502 5.85 -105.64 -37.66
N ARG A 503 5.76 -104.81 -36.63
CA ARG A 503 4.62 -103.91 -36.36
C ARG A 503 5.10 -102.46 -36.24
N ILE A 504 4.20 -101.52 -36.51
CA ILE A 504 4.49 -100.08 -36.43
C ILE A 504 3.51 -99.48 -35.41
N GLU A 505 4.04 -99.02 -34.28
CA GLU A 505 3.25 -98.51 -33.16
C GLU A 505 3.65 -97.06 -32.89
N GLY A 506 2.84 -96.12 -33.39
CA GLY A 506 3.14 -94.68 -33.34
C GLY A 506 4.40 -94.31 -34.13
N ASP A 507 5.42 -93.82 -33.42
CA ASP A 507 6.75 -93.49 -33.92
C ASP A 507 7.82 -94.51 -33.45
N ARG A 508 7.44 -95.80 -33.43
CA ARG A 508 8.31 -96.94 -33.05
C ARG A 508 8.12 -98.10 -34.03
N PHE A 509 9.23 -98.69 -34.49
CA PHE A 509 9.22 -99.94 -35.26
C PHE A 509 9.46 -101.12 -34.35
N VAL A 510 8.45 -101.97 -34.19
CA VAL A 510 8.39 -103.08 -33.24
C VAL A 510 8.68 -104.40 -33.97
N PHE A 511 9.88 -104.95 -33.76
CA PHE A 511 10.32 -106.22 -34.32
C PHE A 511 10.09 -107.35 -33.31
N SER A 512 9.38 -108.40 -33.71
CA SER A 512 9.17 -109.58 -32.85
C SER A 512 10.51 -110.30 -32.62
N SER A 513 10.87 -110.56 -31.36
CA SER A 513 12.21 -111.11 -31.01
C SER A 513 12.51 -112.46 -31.65
N GLU A 514 11.49 -113.24 -32.00
CA GLU A 514 11.64 -114.56 -32.63
C GLU A 514 12.06 -114.48 -34.11
N VAL A 515 11.90 -113.33 -34.76
CA VAL A 515 12.47 -113.05 -36.09
C VAL A 515 13.94 -112.67 -35.95
N LEU A 516 14.24 -111.77 -35.01
CA LEU A 516 15.58 -111.22 -34.83
C LEU A 516 16.55 -112.21 -34.16
N PHE A 517 16.10 -113.05 -33.24
CA PHE A 517 16.96 -113.90 -32.40
C PHE A 517 16.41 -115.33 -32.28
N PRO A 518 17.27 -116.36 -32.12
CA PRO A 518 16.84 -117.68 -31.73
C PRO A 518 16.24 -117.67 -30.30
N PRO A 519 15.33 -118.60 -29.95
CA PRO A 519 14.72 -118.68 -28.61
C PRO A 519 15.76 -118.73 -27.49
N GLY A 520 15.64 -117.81 -26.52
CA GLY A 520 16.58 -117.65 -25.40
C GLY A 520 17.95 -117.01 -25.74
N GLY A 521 18.23 -116.70 -27.02
CA GLY A 521 19.46 -116.05 -27.45
C GLY A 521 19.38 -114.53 -27.56
N ALA A 522 20.55 -113.89 -27.65
CA ALA A 522 20.72 -112.47 -27.98
C ALA A 522 21.62 -112.20 -29.21
N THR A 523 22.29 -113.22 -29.76
CA THR A 523 22.94 -113.13 -31.08
C THR A 523 21.87 -113.08 -32.17
N LEU A 524 21.99 -112.17 -33.13
CA LEU A 524 21.04 -112.08 -34.25
C LEU A 524 21.00 -113.38 -35.07
N SER A 525 19.83 -113.68 -35.64
CA SER A 525 19.67 -114.68 -36.68
C SER A 525 20.06 -114.08 -38.04
N ALA A 526 20.46 -114.91 -39.01
CA ALA A 526 20.75 -114.41 -40.37
C ALA A 526 19.54 -113.75 -41.06
N VAL A 527 18.31 -114.02 -40.59
CA VAL A 527 17.09 -113.29 -41.00
C VAL A 527 17.02 -111.94 -40.29
N GLY A 528 17.28 -111.91 -38.98
CA GLY A 528 17.32 -110.69 -38.17
C GLY A 528 18.37 -109.69 -38.63
N GLU A 529 19.57 -110.15 -38.98
CA GLU A 529 20.61 -109.36 -39.63
C GLU A 529 20.08 -108.70 -40.91
N GLY A 530 19.41 -109.48 -41.78
CA GLY A 530 18.77 -108.98 -43.00
C GLY A 530 17.65 -107.95 -42.75
N GLU A 531 16.88 -108.06 -41.68
CA GLU A 531 15.89 -107.04 -41.32
C GLU A 531 16.55 -105.75 -40.79
N ILE A 532 17.53 -105.86 -39.90
CA ILE A 532 18.26 -104.69 -39.36
C ILE A 532 19.04 -103.96 -40.46
N SER A 533 19.62 -104.68 -41.43
CA SER A 533 20.29 -104.12 -42.62
C SER A 533 19.38 -103.18 -43.42
N LYS A 534 18.12 -103.58 -43.67
CA LYS A 534 17.11 -102.73 -44.35
C LYS A 534 16.87 -101.41 -43.59
N VAL A 535 16.78 -101.47 -42.26
CA VAL A 535 16.61 -100.27 -41.42
C VAL A 535 17.86 -99.38 -41.52
N ALA A 536 19.05 -99.97 -41.40
CA ALA A 536 20.32 -99.24 -41.41
C ALA A 536 20.57 -98.51 -42.73
N GLY A 537 20.27 -99.13 -43.89
CA GLY A 537 20.34 -98.46 -45.19
C GLY A 537 19.45 -97.21 -45.29
N LEU A 538 18.27 -97.24 -44.69
CA LEU A 538 17.37 -96.07 -44.62
C LEU A 538 17.87 -95.02 -43.62
N ILE A 539 18.40 -95.43 -42.46
CA ILE A 539 19.05 -94.52 -41.51
C ILE A 539 20.22 -93.79 -42.18
N ARG A 540 21.10 -94.49 -42.93
CA ARG A 540 22.21 -93.86 -43.69
C ARG A 540 21.72 -92.83 -44.71
N THR A 541 20.56 -93.07 -45.32
CA THR A 541 19.97 -92.15 -46.30
C THR A 541 19.43 -90.90 -45.59
N ILE A 542 18.61 -91.09 -44.56
CA ILE A 542 17.92 -89.98 -43.87
C ILE A 542 18.89 -89.17 -42.99
N ALA A 543 19.95 -89.79 -42.46
CA ALA A 543 21.01 -89.11 -41.73
C ALA A 543 21.78 -88.05 -42.54
N GLN A 544 21.75 -88.13 -43.89
CA GLN A 544 22.35 -87.13 -44.78
C GLN A 544 21.43 -85.91 -44.98
N ASP A 545 20.11 -86.08 -44.82
CA ASP A 545 19.13 -85.01 -44.97
C ASP A 545 19.02 -84.12 -43.71
N ILE A 546 19.42 -84.64 -42.54
CA ILE A 546 19.29 -83.94 -41.25
C ILE A 546 20.48 -82.98 -41.02
N PRO A 547 20.25 -81.67 -40.83
CA PRO A 547 21.32 -80.69 -40.65
C PRO A 547 22.24 -81.00 -39.45
N PRO A 548 23.55 -80.69 -39.53
CA PRO A 548 24.51 -80.97 -38.46
C PRO A 548 24.23 -80.20 -37.16
N GLY A 549 23.41 -79.15 -37.19
CA GLY A 549 22.93 -78.41 -36.02
C GLY A 549 21.76 -79.06 -35.26
N ILE A 550 21.33 -80.29 -35.64
CA ILE A 550 20.28 -81.06 -34.95
C ILE A 550 20.91 -82.28 -34.26
N ASN A 551 20.76 -82.34 -32.93
CA ASN A 551 21.41 -83.33 -32.08
C ASN A 551 20.53 -84.58 -31.87
N TRP A 552 20.27 -85.33 -32.94
CA TRP A 552 19.46 -86.56 -32.91
C TRP A 552 20.26 -87.82 -32.56
N ILE A 553 19.58 -88.84 -32.04
CA ILE A 553 20.02 -90.25 -31.93
C ILE A 553 18.88 -91.21 -32.35
N LEU A 554 19.26 -92.39 -32.83
CA LEU A 554 18.38 -93.56 -32.92
C LEU A 554 18.51 -94.39 -31.64
N ARG A 555 17.37 -94.66 -31.01
CA ARG A 555 17.25 -95.46 -29.80
C ARG A 555 16.72 -96.86 -30.15
N VAL A 556 17.38 -97.87 -29.63
CA VAL A 556 17.05 -99.29 -29.77
C VAL A 556 16.66 -99.81 -28.39
N ASP A 557 15.38 -100.08 -28.20
CA ASP A 557 14.78 -100.44 -26.92
C ASP A 557 14.40 -101.94 -26.92
N GLY A 558 15.01 -102.74 -26.06
CA GLY A 558 14.77 -104.19 -25.96
C GLY A 558 13.83 -104.58 -24.84
N HIS A 559 12.98 -105.58 -25.08
CA HIS A 559 11.98 -106.05 -24.11
C HIS A 559 11.83 -107.58 -24.11
N THR A 560 11.37 -108.13 -22.99
CA THR A 560 11.01 -109.54 -22.82
C THR A 560 9.52 -109.70 -22.51
N ASP A 561 9.08 -110.94 -22.32
CA ASP A 561 7.90 -111.25 -21.53
C ASP A 561 8.28 -111.49 -20.05
N ASP A 562 7.30 -111.88 -19.25
CA ASP A 562 7.33 -112.18 -17.81
C ASP A 562 7.85 -113.59 -17.46
N THR A 563 8.30 -114.39 -18.43
CA THR A 563 8.75 -115.76 -18.19
C THR A 563 10.14 -115.76 -17.53
N PRO A 564 10.32 -116.39 -16.35
CA PRO A 564 11.64 -116.51 -15.75
C PRO A 564 12.61 -117.31 -16.61
N LEU A 565 13.86 -116.84 -16.71
CA LEU A 565 14.91 -117.57 -17.42
C LEU A 565 15.20 -118.92 -16.76
N ARG A 566 15.55 -119.92 -17.58
CA ARG A 566 15.82 -121.28 -17.09
C ARG A 566 17.13 -121.30 -16.29
N PRO A 567 17.23 -122.07 -15.19
CA PRO A 567 18.49 -122.25 -14.47
C PRO A 567 19.61 -122.72 -15.40
N GLY A 568 20.72 -121.97 -15.48
CA GLY A 568 21.81 -122.21 -16.41
C GLY A 568 21.70 -121.52 -17.77
N ALA A 569 20.75 -120.58 -17.95
CA ALA A 569 20.75 -119.64 -19.06
C ALA A 569 22.01 -118.73 -19.04
N PRO A 570 22.46 -118.19 -20.20
CA PRO A 570 23.64 -117.33 -20.29
C PRO A 570 23.41 -115.88 -19.83
N PHE A 571 22.21 -115.55 -19.34
CA PHE A 571 21.84 -114.25 -18.77
C PHE A 571 21.19 -114.48 -17.40
N ALA A 572 21.45 -113.60 -16.44
CA ALA A 572 20.95 -113.71 -15.08
C ALA A 572 19.44 -113.41 -14.98
N ASP A 573 18.94 -112.43 -15.75
CA ASP A 573 17.55 -112.01 -15.75
C ASP A 573 17.09 -111.41 -17.09
N ASN A 574 15.83 -110.96 -17.12
CA ASN A 574 15.20 -110.34 -18.29
C ASN A 574 15.73 -108.93 -18.61
N TRP A 575 16.33 -108.20 -17.66
CA TRP A 575 17.03 -106.95 -17.95
C TRP A 575 18.31 -107.22 -18.75
N GLU A 576 19.12 -108.18 -18.32
CA GLU A 576 20.36 -108.55 -19.03
C GLU A 576 20.06 -109.11 -20.43
N LEU A 577 19.06 -110.00 -20.57
CA LEU A 577 18.65 -110.53 -21.88
C LEU A 577 18.16 -109.42 -22.83
N SER A 578 17.34 -108.49 -22.35
CA SER A 578 16.82 -107.40 -23.19
C SER A 578 17.90 -106.39 -23.57
N GLN A 579 18.78 -106.02 -22.63
CA GLN A 579 19.91 -105.12 -22.87
C GLN A 579 20.93 -105.75 -23.83
N ALA A 580 21.22 -107.05 -23.70
CA ALA A 580 22.08 -107.79 -24.61
C ALA A 580 21.52 -107.83 -26.04
N ARG A 581 20.21 -108.06 -26.21
CA ARG A 581 19.55 -108.03 -27.52
C ARG A 581 19.59 -106.65 -28.18
N ALA A 582 19.27 -105.59 -27.43
CA ALA A 582 19.35 -104.22 -27.94
C ALA A 582 20.79 -103.85 -28.33
N LEU A 583 21.78 -104.26 -27.51
CA LEU A 583 23.19 -104.06 -27.80
C LEU A 583 23.68 -104.84 -29.03
N SER A 584 23.20 -106.06 -29.25
CA SER A 584 23.52 -106.83 -30.46
C SER A 584 22.97 -106.18 -31.74
N VAL A 585 21.78 -105.57 -31.70
CA VAL A 585 21.25 -104.77 -32.82
C VAL A 585 22.09 -103.51 -33.06
N VAL A 586 22.45 -102.78 -32.00
CA VAL A 586 23.32 -101.60 -32.12
C VAL A 586 24.72 -101.95 -32.62
N ARG A 587 25.32 -103.04 -32.15
CA ARG A 587 26.61 -103.53 -32.65
C ARG A 587 26.54 -103.91 -34.12
N TYR A 588 25.55 -104.67 -34.56
CA TYR A 588 25.37 -104.95 -35.99
C TYR A 588 25.19 -103.67 -36.82
N MET A 589 24.44 -102.68 -36.31
CA MET A 589 24.31 -101.37 -36.97
C MET A 589 25.65 -100.60 -37.10
N VAL A 590 26.58 -100.75 -36.15
CA VAL A 590 27.92 -100.16 -36.21
C VAL A 590 28.84 -101.02 -37.09
N ASP A 591 29.07 -102.26 -36.66
CA ASP A 591 30.13 -103.17 -37.11
C ASP A 591 29.91 -103.68 -38.53
N ASN A 592 28.65 -103.89 -38.94
CA ASN A 592 28.28 -104.42 -40.26
C ASN A 592 27.70 -103.36 -41.20
N GLU A 593 27.07 -102.32 -40.65
CA GLU A 593 26.28 -101.34 -41.41
C GLU A 593 26.82 -99.89 -41.32
N GLY A 594 27.87 -99.63 -40.54
CA GLY A 594 28.57 -98.34 -40.53
C GLY A 594 27.74 -97.15 -40.03
N ILE A 595 26.73 -97.38 -39.18
CA ILE A 595 26.00 -96.29 -38.50
C ILE A 595 26.92 -95.70 -37.41
N PRO A 596 27.13 -94.36 -37.34
CA PRO A 596 28.00 -93.76 -36.34
C PRO A 596 27.56 -94.09 -34.89
N PRO A 597 28.44 -94.63 -34.02
CA PRO A 597 28.09 -94.99 -32.64
C PRO A 597 27.50 -93.82 -31.84
N GLN A 598 27.96 -92.59 -32.09
CA GLN A 598 27.50 -91.37 -31.42
C GLN A 598 26.04 -90.99 -31.74
N ARG A 599 25.42 -91.67 -32.72
CA ARG A 599 24.02 -91.58 -33.14
C ARG A 599 23.17 -92.78 -32.69
N LEU A 600 23.72 -93.73 -31.91
CA LEU A 600 23.01 -94.94 -31.45
C LEU A 600 22.96 -95.02 -29.92
N ALA A 601 21.86 -95.58 -29.40
CA ALA A 601 21.72 -95.94 -27.98
C ALA A 601 20.95 -97.27 -27.84
N ALA A 602 21.48 -98.20 -27.04
CA ALA A 602 20.86 -99.50 -26.75
C ALA A 602 20.37 -99.55 -25.30
N ASN A 603 19.07 -99.76 -25.10
CA ASN A 603 18.45 -99.91 -23.77
C ASN A 603 17.81 -101.28 -23.62
N GLY A 604 18.00 -101.96 -22.50
CA GLY A 604 17.07 -102.99 -22.03
C GLY A 604 15.96 -102.37 -21.17
N PHE A 605 14.77 -102.98 -21.18
CA PHE A 605 13.65 -102.66 -20.27
C PHE A 605 13.06 -103.91 -19.59
N GLY A 606 13.59 -105.09 -19.90
CA GLY A 606 13.06 -106.38 -19.45
C GLY A 606 11.57 -106.55 -19.73
N GLU A 607 10.88 -107.12 -18.75
CA GLU A 607 9.43 -107.35 -18.72
C GLU A 607 8.62 -106.11 -18.31
N PHE A 608 9.27 -105.05 -17.83
CA PHE A 608 8.65 -103.92 -17.13
C PHE A 608 7.95 -102.89 -18.03
N GLN A 609 7.95 -103.12 -19.35
CA GLN A 609 7.15 -102.37 -20.32
C GLN A 609 6.46 -103.34 -21.29
N PRO A 610 5.39 -104.04 -20.89
CA PRO A 610 4.60 -104.88 -21.79
C PRO A 610 3.69 -104.01 -22.67
N ILE A 611 3.57 -104.35 -23.96
CA ILE A 611 2.53 -103.78 -24.84
C ILE A 611 1.19 -104.46 -24.54
N ASN A 612 1.20 -105.75 -24.25
CA ASN A 612 0.01 -106.54 -23.95
C ASN A 612 0.12 -107.15 -22.54
N PRO A 613 -0.65 -106.67 -21.54
CA PRO A 613 -0.57 -107.15 -20.16
C PRO A 613 -1.40 -108.41 -19.89
N ALA A 614 -2.00 -109.06 -20.91
CA ALA A 614 -2.76 -110.29 -20.71
C ALA A 614 -1.85 -111.51 -20.51
N ASP A 615 -2.16 -112.37 -19.53
CA ASP A 615 -1.46 -113.66 -19.34
C ASP A 615 -1.88 -114.67 -20.42
N THR A 616 -1.27 -114.56 -21.60
CA THR A 616 -1.47 -115.47 -22.73
C THR A 616 -0.17 -115.58 -23.54
N GLU A 617 0.07 -116.73 -24.18
CA GLU A 617 1.29 -116.89 -24.99
C GLU A 617 1.36 -115.91 -26.17
N ALA A 618 0.21 -115.53 -26.74
CA ALA A 618 0.14 -114.51 -27.78
C ALA A 618 0.59 -113.12 -27.28
N ALA A 619 0.24 -112.76 -26.03
CA ALA A 619 0.71 -111.53 -25.40
C ALA A 619 2.20 -111.60 -25.03
N ARG A 620 2.69 -112.75 -24.53
CA ARG A 620 4.12 -112.98 -24.31
C ARG A 620 4.93 -112.78 -25.59
N ALA A 621 4.53 -113.43 -26.68
CA ALA A 621 5.14 -113.24 -28.01
C ALA A 621 5.10 -111.78 -28.50
N GLN A 622 4.06 -111.01 -28.15
CA GLN A 622 3.98 -109.58 -28.46
C GLN A 622 4.93 -108.72 -27.61
N ASN A 623 5.16 -109.10 -26.35
CA ASN A 623 6.05 -108.39 -25.42
C ASN A 623 7.53 -108.66 -25.69
N ARG A 624 7.89 -109.90 -26.12
CA ARG A 624 9.22 -110.30 -26.62
C ARG A 624 9.59 -109.54 -27.91
N ARG A 625 10.16 -108.34 -27.82
CA ARG A 625 10.40 -107.47 -29.00
C ARG A 625 11.61 -106.55 -28.87
N ILE A 626 12.01 -105.94 -30.00
CA ILE A 626 12.90 -104.77 -30.05
C ILE A 626 12.15 -103.62 -30.72
N GLU A 627 12.24 -102.41 -30.16
CA GLU A 627 11.63 -101.20 -30.70
C GLU A 627 12.69 -100.20 -31.16
N LEU A 628 12.57 -99.66 -32.38
CA LEU A 628 13.47 -98.64 -32.92
C LEU A 628 12.76 -97.29 -33.04
N LYS A 629 13.36 -96.22 -32.49
CA LYS A 629 12.80 -94.86 -32.46
C LYS A 629 13.87 -93.78 -32.68
N LEU A 630 13.53 -92.74 -33.44
CA LEU A 630 14.34 -91.52 -33.57
C LEU A 630 13.97 -90.50 -32.47
N THR A 631 14.96 -89.85 -31.85
CA THR A 631 14.78 -88.87 -30.76
C THR A 631 15.89 -87.80 -30.78
N GLU A 632 15.68 -86.69 -30.07
CA GLU A 632 16.79 -85.81 -29.64
C GLU A 632 17.66 -86.51 -28.58
N LYS A 633 18.91 -86.07 -28.44
CA LYS A 633 19.99 -86.69 -27.65
C LYS A 633 20.07 -86.19 -26.22
#